data_AF-A0A9E4H3H2-F1
#
_entry.id   AF-A0A9E4H3H2-F1
#
_cell.length_a   1.000
_cell.length_b   1.000
_cell.length_c   1.000
_cell.angle_alpha   90.00
_cell.angle_beta   90.00
_cell.angle_gamma   90.00
#
_symmetry.space_group_name_H-M   'P 1'
#
loop_
_entity.id
_entity.type
_entity.pdbx_description
1 polymer ?
#
loop_
_entity_poly.entity_id
_entity_poly.type
_entity_poly.pdbx_seq_one_letter_code
_entity_poly.pdbx_strand_id
1 'polypeptide(L)'
;MFLLLIFGKEFGFSANLRTMCAIGGGGQLSDFFKFDWKSQVWNLVFAVGAIMGGYIAHEYMMPSEKIALNPKTIEELENYGTHNAGDQYLPPEMFTREFLSTWQGLVIMIGGGFLIGFGTRYAGLSNLQWPSLLAVIGFFIGGLITTYFILPFLLPG
;
A
#
# COMPACT_ATOMS: atom_id res chain seq x y z
N MET A 1 7.63 17.42 3.22
CA MET A 1 8.27 17.10 1.92
C MET A 1 9.28 18.16 1.49
N PHE A 2 8.97 19.46 1.56
CA PHE A 2 9.87 20.54 1.15
C PHE A 2 11.29 20.47 1.77
N LEU A 3 11.40 20.21 3.07
CA LEU A 3 12.70 20.04 3.74
C LEU A 3 13.52 18.87 3.16
N LEU A 4 12.89 17.74 2.84
CA LEU A 4 13.57 16.57 2.26
C LEU A 4 14.06 16.83 0.83
N LEU A 5 13.29 17.59 0.05
CA LEU A 5 13.67 18.04 -1.29
C LEU A 5 14.89 18.96 -1.26
N ILE A 6 14.97 19.87 -0.28
CA ILE A 6 16.15 20.73 -0.08
C ILE A 6 17.41 19.91 0.24
N PHE A 7 17.27 18.82 1.00
CA PHE A 7 18.38 17.90 1.28
C PHE A 7 18.66 16.90 0.14
N GLY A 8 18.00 17.05 -1.01
CA GLY A 8 18.21 16.17 -2.18
C GLY A 8 17.81 14.72 -1.93
N LYS A 9 16.96 14.45 -0.93
CA LYS A 9 16.58 13.09 -0.56
C LYS A 9 15.21 12.76 -1.14
N GLU A 10 15.17 11.75 -2.00
CA GLU A 10 13.93 11.27 -2.58
C GLU A 10 13.05 10.62 -1.50
N PHE A 11 11.81 11.06 -1.39
CA PHE A 11 10.82 10.45 -0.51
C PHE A 11 9.98 9.46 -1.33
N GLY A 12 10.15 8.16 -1.08
CA GLY A 12 9.35 7.16 -1.79
C GLY A 12 9.49 5.75 -1.24
N PHE A 13 8.35 5.12 -0.92
CA PHE A 13 8.31 3.71 -0.53
C PHE A 13 8.71 2.76 -1.68
N SER A 14 8.42 3.11 -2.94
CA SER A 14 8.84 2.32 -4.11
C SER A 14 10.37 2.28 -4.28
N ALA A 15 11.07 3.36 -3.93
CA ALA A 15 12.53 3.40 -3.92
C ALA A 15 13.14 2.44 -2.87
N ASN A 16 12.44 2.20 -1.76
CA ASN A 16 12.84 1.21 -0.76
C ASN A 16 12.75 -0.22 -1.31
N LEU A 17 11.65 -0.55 -2.00
CA LEU A 17 11.51 -1.86 -2.64
C LEU A 17 12.61 -2.11 -3.67
N ARG A 18 12.93 -1.11 -4.51
CA ARG A 18 14.05 -1.21 -5.47
C ARG A 18 15.39 -1.44 -4.75
N THR A 19 15.65 -0.71 -3.66
CA THR A 19 16.86 -0.84 -2.85
C THR A 19 16.96 -2.23 -2.21
N MET A 20 15.86 -2.77 -1.68
CA MET A 20 15.80 -4.12 -1.14
C MET A 20 16.09 -5.18 -2.22
N CYS A 21 15.51 -5.03 -3.42
CA CYS A 21 15.83 -5.91 -4.55
C CYS A 21 17.31 -5.83 -4.97
N ALA A 22 17.92 -4.65 -4.94
CA ALA A 22 19.35 -4.49 -5.25
C ALA A 22 20.25 -5.15 -4.20
N ILE A 23 19.92 -5.02 -2.91
CA ILE A 23 20.60 -5.69 -1.79
C ILE A 23 20.48 -7.22 -1.92
N GLY A 24 19.30 -7.71 -2.29
CA GLY A 24 19.01 -9.13 -2.51
C GLY A 24 19.67 -9.75 -3.75
N GLY A 25 20.56 -9.04 -4.44
CA GLY A 25 21.28 -9.56 -5.61
C GLY A 25 20.59 -9.31 -6.96
N GLY A 26 19.53 -8.50 -7.00
CA GLY A 26 18.81 -8.15 -8.23
C GLY A 26 19.69 -7.54 -9.32
N GLY A 27 20.86 -6.99 -8.96
CA GLY A 27 21.86 -6.51 -9.92
C GLY A 27 22.43 -7.61 -10.83
N GLN A 28 22.27 -8.89 -10.50
CA GLN A 28 22.63 -10.00 -11.40
C GLN A 28 21.55 -10.28 -12.45
N LEU A 29 20.29 -9.89 -12.17
CA LEU A 29 19.13 -10.17 -13.02
C LEU A 29 18.82 -9.02 -13.99
N SER A 30 19.11 -7.77 -13.60
CA SER A 30 18.85 -6.60 -14.44
C SER A 30 19.77 -5.44 -14.11
N ASP A 31 20.18 -4.70 -15.14
CA ASP A 31 20.94 -3.46 -15.00
C ASP A 31 20.18 -2.38 -14.23
N PHE A 32 18.84 -2.45 -14.18
CA PHE A 32 18.01 -1.55 -13.39
C PHE A 32 18.36 -1.57 -11.88
N PHE A 33 18.83 -2.71 -11.37
CA PHE A 33 19.22 -2.88 -9.98
C PHE A 33 20.73 -2.69 -9.74
N LYS A 34 21.52 -2.42 -10.79
CA LYS A 34 22.96 -2.14 -10.68
C LYS A 34 23.20 -0.67 -10.35
N PHE A 35 22.90 -0.29 -9.11
CA PHE A 35 23.21 1.04 -8.57
C PHE A 35 23.83 0.93 -7.17
N ASP A 36 24.47 1.99 -6.71
CA ASP A 36 24.99 2.05 -5.35
C ASP A 36 23.84 2.19 -4.34
N TRP A 37 23.34 1.06 -3.85
CA TRP A 37 22.27 1.03 -2.86
C TRP A 37 22.65 1.72 -1.55
N LYS A 38 23.95 1.87 -1.23
CA LYS A 38 24.40 2.57 -0.02
C LYS A 38 24.04 4.05 -0.06
N SER A 39 23.99 4.64 -1.26
CA SER A 39 23.49 6.01 -1.47
C SER A 39 22.01 6.18 -1.07
N GLN A 40 21.25 5.08 -1.00
CA GLN A 40 19.82 5.08 -0.70
C GLN A 40 19.49 4.64 0.74
N VAL A 41 20.49 4.47 1.61
CA VAL A 41 20.30 4.05 3.02
C VAL A 41 19.33 4.95 3.77
N TRP A 42 19.29 6.24 3.44
CA TRP A 42 18.32 7.17 4.03
C TRP A 42 16.88 6.70 3.88
N ASN A 43 16.51 6.17 2.72
CA ASN A 43 15.13 5.74 2.46
C ASN A 43 14.78 4.52 3.32
N LEU A 44 15.75 3.63 3.56
CA LEU A 44 15.59 2.47 4.43
C LEU A 44 15.43 2.88 5.90
N VAL A 45 16.25 3.82 6.38
CA VAL A 45 16.11 4.38 7.73
C VAL A 45 14.74 5.05 7.90
N PHE A 46 14.29 5.79 6.88
CA PHE A 46 12.95 6.37 6.87
C PHE A 46 11.85 5.30 6.94
N ALA A 47 11.96 4.21 6.16
CA ALA A 47 10.99 3.12 6.20
C ALA A 47 10.91 2.48 7.58
N VAL A 48 12.05 2.18 8.19
CA VAL A 48 12.12 1.62 9.55
C VAL A 48 11.54 2.61 10.57
N GLY A 49 11.86 3.89 10.45
CA GLY A 49 11.28 4.95 11.27
C GLY A 49 9.76 5.03 11.15
N ALA A 50 9.21 4.88 9.94
CA ALA A 50 7.77 4.86 9.72
C ALA A 50 7.10 3.62 10.35
N ILE A 51 7.73 2.45 10.26
CA ILE A 51 7.25 1.22 10.91
C ILE A 51 7.23 1.39 12.44
N MET A 52 8.34 1.87 13.03
CA MET A 52 8.43 2.12 14.46
C MET A 52 7.43 3.18 14.93
N GLY A 53 7.26 4.26 14.16
CA GLY A 53 6.28 5.29 14.43
C GLY A 53 4.84 4.75 14.41
N GLY A 54 4.51 3.90 13.43
CA GLY A 54 3.23 3.21 13.37
C GLY A 54 2.98 2.29 14.58
N TYR A 55 4.00 1.54 15.00
CA TYR A 55 3.92 0.70 16.20
C TYR A 55 3.69 1.53 17.48
N ILE A 56 4.44 2.62 17.67
CA ILE A 56 4.28 3.51 18.82
C ILE A 56 2.89 4.15 18.81
N ALA A 57 2.42 4.60 17.64
CA ALA A 57 1.08 5.18 17.52
C ALA A 57 0.00 4.15 17.87
N HIS A 58 0.15 2.90 17.44
CA HIS A 58 -0.77 1.82 17.74
C HIS A 58 -0.86 1.55 19.26
N GLU A 59 0.28 1.41 19.93
CA GLU A 59 0.33 1.05 21.34
C GLU A 59 -0.08 2.20 22.29
N TYR A 60 0.29 3.45 21.96
CA TYR A 60 0.20 4.57 22.91
C TYR A 60 -0.78 5.67 22.51
N MET A 61 -1.16 5.79 21.23
CA MET A 61 -1.96 6.92 20.74
C MET A 61 -3.39 6.54 20.34
N MET A 62 -3.70 5.27 20.14
CA MET A 62 -5.04 4.82 19.74
C MET A 62 -5.89 4.49 20.98
N PRO A 63 -7.04 5.17 21.17
CA PRO A 63 -7.91 4.93 22.33
C PRO A 63 -8.75 3.64 22.20
N SER A 64 -8.97 3.16 20.98
CA SER A 64 -9.61 1.87 20.70
C SER A 64 -9.25 1.39 19.29
N GLU A 65 -9.24 0.08 19.08
CA GLU A 65 -9.07 -0.52 17.76
C GLU A 65 -10.33 -0.42 16.87
N LYS A 66 -11.49 -0.12 17.48
CA LYS A 66 -12.74 0.03 16.75
C LYS A 66 -12.71 1.26 15.85
N ILE A 67 -12.96 1.03 14.57
CA ILE A 67 -13.14 2.10 13.58
C ILE A 67 -14.60 2.54 13.61
N ALA A 68 -14.82 3.85 13.69
CA ALA A 68 -16.14 4.45 13.50
C ALA A 68 -16.55 4.38 12.02
N LEU A 69 -17.10 3.24 11.60
CA LEU A 69 -17.66 3.05 10.27
C LEU A 69 -19.14 3.47 10.22
N ASN A 70 -19.59 3.88 9.03
CA ASN A 70 -21.01 4.14 8.79
C ASN A 70 -21.78 2.80 8.88
N PRO A 71 -22.91 2.73 9.62
CA PRO A 71 -23.70 1.51 9.72
C PRO A 71 -24.07 0.88 8.37
N LYS A 72 -24.33 1.69 7.34
CA LYS A 72 -24.61 1.18 5.98
C LYS A 72 -23.41 0.45 5.36
N THR A 73 -22.20 0.94 5.64
CA THR A 73 -20.97 0.31 5.16
C THR A 73 -20.71 -1.01 5.90
N ILE A 74 -21.05 -1.09 7.19
CA ILE A 74 -20.96 -2.35 7.94
C ILE A 74 -21.91 -3.38 7.33
N GLU A 75 -23.17 -3.01 7.07
CA GLU A 75 -24.17 -3.88 6.44
C GLU A 75 -23.73 -4.36 5.04
N GLU A 76 -23.19 -3.47 4.20
CA GLU A 76 -22.66 -3.85 2.88
C GLU A 76 -21.46 -4.80 2.98
N LEU A 77 -20.55 -4.57 3.92
CA LEU A 77 -19.38 -5.39 4.15
C LEU A 77 -19.74 -6.78 4.71
N GLU A 78 -20.75 -6.87 5.58
CA GLU A 78 -21.30 -8.14 6.06
C GLU A 78 -21.96 -8.92 4.92
N ASN A 79 -22.69 -8.24 4.02
CA ASN A 79 -23.26 -8.85 2.82
C ASN A 79 -22.18 -9.38 1.84
N TYR A 80 -20.97 -8.83 1.89
CA TYR A 80 -19.81 -9.31 1.12
C TYR A 80 -18.98 -10.38 1.86
N GLY A 81 -19.46 -10.88 2.99
CA GLY A 81 -18.86 -12.00 3.73
C GLY A 81 -17.75 -11.60 4.72
N THR A 82 -17.61 -10.31 5.05
CA THR A 82 -16.71 -9.89 6.13
C THR A 82 -17.46 -9.80 7.45
N HIS A 83 -17.06 -10.62 8.42
CA HIS A 83 -17.65 -10.61 9.75
C HIS A 83 -16.94 -9.57 10.64
N ASN A 84 -17.70 -8.83 11.46
CA ASN A 84 -17.19 -7.82 12.40
C ASN A 84 -16.47 -6.63 11.73
N ALA A 85 -17.01 -6.14 10.61
CA ALA A 85 -16.48 -4.96 9.92
C ALA A 85 -16.41 -3.76 10.87
N GLY A 86 -15.20 -3.28 11.15
CA GLY A 86 -14.94 -2.12 12.00
C GLY A 86 -14.47 -2.44 13.43
N ASP A 87 -14.42 -3.71 13.85
CA ASP A 87 -13.82 -4.08 15.14
C ASP A 87 -12.29 -4.02 15.12
N GLN A 88 -11.69 -4.26 13.95
CA GLN A 88 -10.26 -4.15 13.70
C GLN A 88 -10.00 -3.35 12.43
N TYR A 89 -8.77 -2.82 12.30
CA TYR A 89 -8.35 -2.05 11.12
C TYR A 89 -8.36 -2.85 9.81
N LEU A 90 -8.14 -4.16 9.92
CA LEU A 90 -8.06 -5.07 8.80
C LEU A 90 -8.84 -6.33 9.16
N PRO A 91 -9.66 -6.87 8.24
CA PRO A 91 -10.37 -8.12 8.47
C PRO A 91 -9.35 -9.27 8.57
N PRO A 92 -9.21 -9.93 9.73
CA PRO A 92 -8.17 -10.94 9.94
C PRO A 92 -8.30 -12.13 9.00
N GLU A 93 -9.50 -12.42 8.50
CA GLU A 93 -9.82 -13.49 7.57
C GLU A 93 -9.01 -13.38 6.27
N MET A 94 -8.78 -12.16 5.79
CA MET A 94 -8.03 -11.88 4.55
C MET A 94 -6.52 -12.06 4.71
N PHE A 95 -6.01 -12.11 5.94
CA PHE A 95 -4.58 -12.25 6.22
C PHE A 95 -4.21 -13.65 6.76
N THR A 96 -5.17 -14.59 6.76
CA THR A 96 -4.91 -15.99 7.09
C THR A 96 -4.11 -16.68 6.00
N ARG A 97 -3.31 -17.70 6.37
CA ARG A 97 -2.51 -18.46 5.39
C ARG A 97 -3.41 -19.21 4.42
N GLU A 98 -4.55 -19.66 4.91
CA GLU A 98 -5.60 -20.32 4.19
C GLU A 98 -6.11 -19.40 3.06
N PHE A 99 -6.55 -18.18 3.39
CA PHE A 99 -7.01 -17.21 2.39
C PHE A 99 -5.91 -16.82 1.40
N LEU A 100 -4.68 -16.57 1.87
CA LEU A 100 -3.56 -16.21 1.00
C LEU A 100 -3.18 -17.30 -0.01
N SER A 101 -3.47 -18.56 0.30
CA SER A 101 -3.26 -19.70 -0.60
C SER A 101 -4.42 -19.94 -1.58
N THR A 102 -5.55 -19.26 -1.40
CA THR A 102 -6.67 -19.33 -2.35
C THR A 102 -6.37 -18.59 -3.65
N TRP A 103 -7.13 -18.93 -4.69
CA TRP A 103 -7.10 -18.18 -5.96
C TRP A 103 -7.39 -16.69 -5.74
N GLN A 104 -8.38 -16.33 -4.92
CA GLN A 104 -8.70 -14.93 -4.65
C GLN A 104 -7.54 -14.20 -3.96
N GLY A 105 -6.96 -14.81 -2.92
CA GLY A 105 -5.82 -14.24 -2.20
C GLY A 105 -4.60 -14.02 -3.11
N LEU A 106 -4.30 -14.99 -4.00
CA LEU A 106 -3.21 -14.86 -4.97
C LEU A 106 -3.46 -13.76 -6.00
N VAL A 107 -4.69 -13.62 -6.50
CA VAL A 107 -5.05 -12.54 -7.43
C VAL A 107 -4.92 -11.18 -6.76
N ILE A 108 -5.37 -11.03 -5.51
CA ILE A 108 -5.22 -9.79 -4.75
C ILE A 108 -3.75 -9.45 -4.52
N MET A 109 -2.95 -10.42 -4.07
CA MET A 109 -1.55 -10.21 -3.73
C MET A 109 -0.68 -9.93 -4.96
N ILE A 110 -0.73 -10.82 -5.96
CA ILE A 110 0.12 -10.73 -7.15
C ILE A 110 -0.44 -9.69 -8.12
N GLY A 111 -1.74 -9.78 -8.43
CA GLY A 111 -2.40 -8.87 -9.35
C GLY A 111 -2.47 -7.44 -8.79
N GLY A 112 -2.89 -7.27 -7.54
CA GLY A 112 -2.90 -5.96 -6.88
C GLY A 112 -1.50 -5.38 -6.75
N GLY A 113 -0.51 -6.17 -6.32
CA GLY A 113 0.89 -5.74 -6.24
C GLY A 113 1.46 -5.30 -7.59
N PHE A 114 1.16 -6.05 -8.66
CA PHE A 114 1.55 -5.69 -10.03
C PHE A 114 0.90 -4.38 -10.49
N LEU A 115 -0.42 -4.21 -10.29
CA LEU A 115 -1.15 -3.01 -10.68
C LEU A 115 -0.66 -1.76 -9.93
N ILE A 116 -0.36 -1.89 -8.63
CA ILE A 116 0.23 -0.80 -7.82
C ILE A 116 1.64 -0.48 -8.32
N GLY A 117 2.48 -1.49 -8.54
CA GLY A 117 3.84 -1.30 -9.05
C GLY A 117 3.86 -0.59 -10.41
N PHE A 118 2.97 -1.00 -11.31
CA PHE A 118 2.77 -0.33 -12.60
C PHE A 118 2.27 1.11 -12.39
N GLY A 119 1.16 1.30 -11.67
CA GLY A 119 0.53 2.61 -11.47
C GLY A 119 1.45 3.64 -10.81
N THR A 120 2.23 3.23 -9.81
CA THR A 120 3.18 4.13 -9.11
C THR A 120 4.32 4.62 -9.99
N ARG A 121 4.67 3.91 -11.09
CA ARG A 121 5.67 4.39 -12.05
C ARG A 121 5.14 5.51 -12.93
N TYR A 122 3.84 5.48 -13.25
CA TYR A 122 3.18 6.44 -14.13
C TYR A 122 2.49 7.59 -13.37
N ALA A 123 2.26 7.44 -12.06
CA ALA A 123 1.72 8.48 -11.19
C ALA A 123 2.86 9.35 -10.61
N GLY A 124 2.93 10.63 -11.03
CA GLY A 124 3.84 11.62 -10.44
C GLY A 124 3.24 12.32 -9.22
N LEU A 125 3.98 12.42 -8.12
CA LEU A 125 3.51 13.03 -6.87
C LEU A 125 3.72 14.56 -6.82
N SER A 126 2.62 15.27 -6.64
CA SER A 126 2.41 16.52 -5.89
C SER A 126 3.46 17.64 -6.03
N ASN A 127 3.49 18.28 -7.19
CA ASN A 127 4.20 19.55 -7.38
C ASN A 127 3.28 20.70 -7.89
N LEU A 128 1.99 20.68 -7.56
CA LEU A 128 0.96 21.55 -8.17
C LEU A 128 0.90 21.47 -9.72
N GLN A 129 1.53 20.46 -10.30
CA GLN A 129 1.59 20.25 -11.73
C GLN A 129 0.37 19.44 -12.20
N TRP A 130 -0.12 19.75 -13.40
CA TRP A 130 -1.19 19.02 -14.08
C TRP A 130 -1.09 17.48 -14.04
N PRO A 131 0.10 16.85 -14.17
CA PRO A 131 0.22 15.40 -14.08
C PRO A 131 -0.15 14.84 -12.70
N SER A 132 0.08 15.58 -11.62
CA SER A 132 -0.31 15.14 -10.28
C SER A 132 -1.83 15.17 -10.09
N LEU A 133 -2.53 16.14 -10.71
CA LEU A 133 -3.99 16.20 -10.66
C LEU A 133 -4.60 15.01 -11.38
N LEU A 134 -4.07 14.68 -12.56
CA LEU A 134 -4.48 13.50 -13.32
C LEU A 134 -4.26 12.20 -12.54
N ALA A 135 -3.13 12.07 -11.84
CA ALA A 135 -2.87 10.91 -10.99
C ALA A 135 -3.90 10.76 -9.87
N VAL A 136 -4.27 11.86 -9.19
CA VAL A 136 -5.28 11.83 -8.11
C VAL A 136 -6.66 11.43 -8.65
N ILE A 137 -7.09 12.01 -9.76
CA ILE A 137 -8.37 11.65 -10.40
C ILE A 137 -8.36 10.17 -10.81
N GLY A 138 -7.27 9.70 -11.41
CA GLY A 138 -7.11 8.30 -11.79
C GLY A 138 -7.18 7.34 -10.60
N PHE A 139 -6.50 7.64 -9.49
CA PHE A 139 -6.60 6.84 -8.27
C PHE A 139 -8.01 6.83 -7.69
N PHE A 140 -8.71 7.96 -7.72
CA PHE A 140 -10.08 8.04 -7.22
C PHE A 140 -11.04 7.20 -8.07
N ILE A 141 -10.98 7.33 -9.40
CA ILE A 141 -11.81 6.52 -10.32
C ILE A 141 -11.48 5.03 -10.17
N GLY A 142 -10.19 4.66 -10.14
CA GLY A 142 -9.76 3.28 -9.95
C GLY A 142 -10.23 2.70 -8.61
N GLY A 143 -10.19 3.50 -7.54
CA GLY A 143 -10.73 3.15 -6.24
C GLY A 143 -12.23 2.86 -6.30
N LEU A 144 -13.03 3.75 -6.89
CA LEU A 144 -14.47 3.56 -7.06
C LEU A 144 -14.79 2.29 -7.88
N ILE A 145 -14.09 2.09 -9.00
CA ILE A 145 -14.28 0.89 -9.82
C ILE A 145 -13.99 -0.36 -8.99
N THR A 146 -12.90 -0.35 -8.22
CA THR A 146 -12.53 -1.49 -7.38
C THR A 146 -13.58 -1.77 -6.32
N THR A 147 -14.04 -0.75 -5.59
CA THR A 147 -15.05 -0.88 -4.54
C THR A 147 -16.37 -1.43 -5.05
N TYR A 148 -16.90 -0.89 -6.16
CA TYR A 148 -18.24 -1.25 -6.63
C TYR A 148 -18.27 -2.46 -7.58
N PHE A 149 -17.19 -2.73 -8.33
CA PHE A 149 -17.20 -3.74 -9.39
C PHE A 149 -16.21 -4.88 -9.20
N ILE A 150 -15.19 -4.76 -8.34
CA ILE A 150 -14.17 -5.80 -8.18
C ILE A 150 -14.28 -6.45 -6.81
N LEU A 151 -14.42 -5.65 -5.75
CA LEU A 151 -14.49 -6.10 -4.37
C LEU A 151 -15.61 -7.13 -4.12
N PRO A 152 -16.84 -7.00 -4.67
CA PRO A 152 -17.91 -7.99 -4.47
C PRO A 152 -17.59 -9.37 -5.04
N PHE A 153 -16.67 -9.48 -5.99
CA PHE A 153 -16.25 -10.75 -6.58
C PHE A 153 -14.98 -11.33 -5.94
N LEU A 154 -14.22 -10.48 -5.23
CA LEU A 154 -12.95 -10.87 -4.60
C LEU A 154 -13.11 -11.25 -3.13
N LEU A 155 -14.04 -10.62 -2.42
CA LEU A 155 -14.32 -10.99 -1.04
C LEU A 155 -15.08 -12.34 -1.00
N PRO A 156 -14.71 -13.24 -0.08
CA PRO A 156 -15.41 -14.50 0.10
C PRO A 156 -16.76 -14.20 0.75
N GLY A 157 -17.82 -14.13 -0.05
CA GLY A 157 -19.21 -14.19 0.43
C GLY A 157 -19.57 -15.57 0.97
#